data_AF-A0A9W5TAY7-F1
#
_entry.id   AF-A0A9W5TAY7-F1
#
_cell.length_a   1.000
_cell.length_b   1.000
_cell.length_c   1.000
_cell.angle_alpha   90.00
_cell.angle_beta   90.00
_cell.angle_gamma   90.00
#
_symmetry.space_group_name_H-M   'P 1'
#
loop_
_entity.id
_entity.type
_entity.pdbx_description
1 polymer ?
#
loop_
_entity_poly.entity_id
_entity_poly.type
_entity_poly.pdbx_seq_one_letter_code
_entity_poly.pdbx_strand_id
1 'polypeptide(L)'
;MENQESFEELQAKIADYNEKIQLVQEALQQDPDNEELKTLQSDLREVIQLTEDLIKYKQQNEESAVQSVPEYKAPEPSEAISATESNSHFLGRICVVLYNGKRKYGEIIQIMGNLPTDQVIIQLVGTGEQCSLAAKDLKLIDPPTSEECNVGSFVQVLYSEDGCVVYLIRLTWSRRWYDAVVNRQTENGYVITYKDYNISEEVRRDWVRVKLRPDARSKEVKEIITPAGYKIPENLIIKQSDTEKEKLRKKKLVQTLKKQQKAERIESEANQRANSWRKFQQKAGSKNKSGYMTGKREGSIFSSADDDAGINAPNLLHNSFIPRKKFDFNERF
;
A
#
# COMPACT_ATOMS: atom_id res chain seq x y z
N MET A 1 1.17 25.21 19.47
CA MET A 1 0.26 26.23 20.06
C MET A 1 -0.36 26.94 18.90
N GLU A 2 -1.46 26.42 18.37
CA GLU A 2 -2.26 27.13 17.38
C GLU A 2 -3.41 27.77 18.16
N ASN A 3 -3.53 29.10 18.05
CA ASN A 3 -4.61 29.88 18.65
C ASN A 3 -5.94 29.41 18.06
N GLN A 4 -6.62 28.49 18.74
CA GLN A 4 -8.05 28.32 18.55
C GLN A 4 -8.73 29.51 19.21
N GLU A 5 -8.99 30.54 18.42
CA GLU A 5 -9.80 31.68 18.84
C GLU A 5 -11.14 31.14 19.35
N SER A 6 -11.45 31.40 20.61
CA SER A 6 -12.67 30.89 21.23
C SER A 6 -13.91 31.52 20.58
N PHE A 7 -15.05 30.84 20.67
CA PHE A 7 -16.32 31.37 20.14
C PHE A 7 -16.64 32.77 20.72
N GLU A 8 -16.36 32.96 22.02
CA GLU A 8 -16.53 34.24 22.72
C GLU A 8 -15.58 35.33 22.20
N GLU A 9 -14.34 34.98 21.85
CA GLU A 9 -13.38 35.92 21.24
C GLU A 9 -13.84 36.39 19.85
N LEU A 10 -14.43 35.53 19.04
CA LEU A 10 -14.98 35.92 17.74
C LEU A 10 -16.18 36.86 17.88
N GLN A 11 -17.04 36.65 18.89
CA GLN A 11 -18.14 37.56 19.20
C GLN A 11 -17.64 38.93 19.68
N ALA A 12 -16.61 38.96 20.53
CA ALA A 12 -15.98 40.20 20.97
C ALA A 12 -15.37 40.98 19.79
N LYS A 13 -14.70 40.29 18.85
CA LYS A 13 -14.17 40.92 17.64
C LYS A 13 -15.25 41.53 16.75
N ILE A 14 -16.41 40.88 16.62
CA ILE A 14 -17.56 41.46 15.89
C ILE A 14 -18.04 42.74 16.55
N ALA A 15 -18.11 42.80 17.88
CA ALA A 15 -18.48 44.02 18.60
C ALA A 15 -17.48 45.16 18.30
N ASP A 16 -16.16 44.87 18.36
CA ASP A 16 -15.11 45.83 18.04
C ASP A 16 -15.20 46.34 16.58
N TYR A 17 -15.50 45.45 15.63
CA TYR A 17 -15.65 45.84 14.21
C TYR A 17 -16.91 46.67 13.97
N ASN A 18 -18.00 46.39 14.68
CA ASN A 18 -19.22 47.20 14.62
C ASN A 18 -18.99 48.62 15.18
N GLU A 19 -18.26 48.75 16.28
CA GLU A 19 -17.87 50.07 16.81
C GLU A 19 -17.01 50.85 15.81
N LYS A 20 -16.04 50.19 15.16
CA LYS A 20 -15.21 50.79 14.11
C LYS A 20 -16.05 51.25 12.91
N ILE A 21 -17.03 50.48 12.47
CA ILE A 21 -17.96 50.89 11.41
C ILE A 21 -18.75 52.12 11.82
N GLN A 22 -19.20 52.20 13.08
CA GLN A 22 -19.95 53.35 13.56
C GLN A 22 -19.11 54.63 13.54
N LEU A 23 -17.84 54.54 13.94
CA LEU A 23 -16.89 55.65 13.85
C LEU A 23 -16.63 56.09 12.39
N VAL A 24 -16.46 55.12 11.48
CA VAL A 24 -16.29 55.41 10.05
C VAL A 24 -17.55 56.04 9.46
N GLN A 25 -18.73 55.61 9.90
CA GLN A 25 -20.00 56.17 9.46
C GLN A 25 -20.22 57.61 9.97
N GLU A 26 -19.79 57.91 11.20
CA GLU A 26 -19.78 59.28 11.73
C GLU A 26 -18.79 60.18 10.97
N ALA A 27 -17.59 59.68 10.65
CA ALA A 27 -16.63 60.39 9.82
C ALA A 27 -17.17 60.65 8.40
N LEU A 28 -17.90 59.69 7.81
CA LEU A 28 -18.59 59.86 6.53
C LEU A 28 -19.76 60.85 6.58
N GLN A 29 -20.35 61.11 7.75
CA GLN A 29 -21.35 62.17 7.91
C GLN A 29 -20.72 63.56 7.87
N GLN A 30 -19.48 63.68 8.34
CA GLN A 30 -18.71 64.93 8.30
C GLN A 30 -18.14 65.18 6.90
N ASP A 31 -17.59 64.13 6.25
CA ASP A 31 -17.00 64.19 4.91
C ASP A 31 -17.60 63.12 3.95
N PRO A 32 -18.75 63.39 3.31
CA PRO A 32 -19.46 62.41 2.48
C PRO A 32 -18.75 61.99 1.19
N ASP A 33 -17.81 62.79 0.70
CA ASP A 33 -17.08 62.56 -0.56
C ASP A 33 -15.75 61.83 -0.37
N ASN A 34 -15.39 61.45 0.86
CA ASN A 34 -14.16 60.70 1.11
C ASN A 34 -14.29 59.24 0.64
N GLU A 35 -13.68 58.92 -0.51
CA GLU A 35 -13.69 57.58 -1.10
C GLU A 35 -12.98 56.54 -0.22
N GLU A 36 -11.93 56.92 0.52
CA GLU A 36 -11.16 56.01 1.38
C GLU A 36 -11.98 55.50 2.57
N LEU A 37 -12.85 56.35 3.12
CA LEU A 37 -13.76 55.96 4.20
C LEU A 37 -14.89 55.04 3.69
N LYS A 38 -15.32 55.22 2.43
CA LYS A 38 -16.31 54.32 1.80
C LYS A 38 -15.72 52.94 1.53
N THR A 39 -14.48 52.87 1.06
CA THR A 39 -13.78 51.59 0.88
C THR A 39 -13.57 50.90 2.22
N LEU A 40 -13.11 51.63 3.25
CA LEU A 40 -12.92 51.08 4.60
C LEU A 40 -14.23 50.58 5.21
N GLN A 41 -15.36 51.28 4.97
CA GLN A 41 -16.67 50.82 5.40
C GLN A 41 -17.08 49.50 4.72
N SER A 42 -16.78 49.34 3.42
CA SER A 42 -17.04 48.10 2.69
C SER A 42 -16.20 46.95 3.24
N ASP A 43 -14.90 47.17 3.39
CA ASP A 43 -13.94 46.16 3.87
C ASP A 43 -14.31 45.68 5.29
N LEU A 44 -14.67 46.60 6.20
CA LEU A 44 -15.09 46.24 7.55
C LEU A 44 -16.40 45.43 7.57
N ARG A 45 -17.34 45.72 6.65
CA ARG A 45 -18.58 44.91 6.52
C ARG A 45 -18.28 43.50 6.05
N GLU A 46 -17.36 43.35 5.09
CA GLU A 46 -16.93 42.03 4.61
C GLU A 46 -16.25 41.22 5.73
N VAL A 47 -15.39 41.86 6.54
CA VAL A 47 -14.75 41.20 7.68
C VAL A 47 -15.77 40.73 8.71
N ILE A 48 -16.78 41.54 9.01
CA ILE A 48 -17.87 41.13 9.92
C ILE A 48 -18.62 39.94 9.34
N GLN A 49 -19.00 39.98 8.07
CA GLN A 49 -19.71 38.88 7.42
C GLN A 49 -18.90 37.57 7.46
N LEU A 50 -17.61 37.62 7.14
CA LEU A 50 -16.73 36.46 7.20
C LEU A 50 -16.62 35.93 8.64
N THR A 51 -16.56 36.82 9.63
CA THR A 51 -16.49 36.42 11.05
C THR A 51 -17.80 35.81 11.53
N GLU A 52 -18.96 36.36 11.13
CA GLU A 52 -20.28 35.79 11.40
C GLU A 52 -20.46 34.40 10.77
N ASP A 53 -19.98 34.22 9.54
CA ASP A 53 -20.06 32.92 8.86
C ASP A 53 -19.14 31.88 9.51
N LEU A 54 -17.97 32.29 10.04
CA LEU A 54 -17.12 31.44 10.88
C LEU A 54 -17.80 31.04 12.19
N ILE A 55 -18.53 31.96 12.82
CA ILE A 55 -19.34 31.69 14.02
C ILE A 55 -20.46 30.69 13.72
N LYS A 56 -21.21 30.89 12.62
CA LYS A 56 -22.27 29.97 12.19
C LYS A 56 -21.71 28.57 11.91
N TYR A 57 -20.56 28.49 11.24
CA TYR A 57 -19.89 27.22 10.98
C TYR A 57 -19.48 26.52 12.29
N LYS A 58 -18.92 27.25 13.26
CA LYS A 58 -18.60 26.71 14.59
C LYS A 58 -19.85 26.23 15.34
N GLN A 59 -20.94 27.00 15.33
CA GLN A 59 -22.22 26.61 15.96
C GLN A 59 -22.80 25.35 15.32
N GLN A 60 -22.83 25.26 13.98
CA GLN A 60 -23.32 24.07 13.29
C GLN A 60 -22.47 22.83 13.57
N ASN A 61 -21.16 23.02 13.72
CA ASN A 61 -20.23 21.95 14.07
C ASN A 61 -20.41 21.50 15.55
N GLU A 62 -20.69 22.42 16.47
CA GLU A 62 -21.01 22.11 17.87
C GLU A 62 -22.41 21.49 18.03
N GLU A 63 -23.43 21.96 17.31
CA GLU A 63 -24.78 21.37 17.31
C GLU A 63 -24.79 19.94 16.73
N SER A 64 -23.96 19.70 15.71
CA SER A 64 -23.73 18.36 15.16
C SER A 64 -22.97 17.43 16.14
N ALA A 65 -22.21 18.00 17.09
CA ALA A 65 -21.52 17.26 18.14
C ALA A 65 -22.39 16.99 19.38
N VAL A 66 -23.43 17.81 19.65
CA VAL A 66 -24.32 17.66 20.82
C VAL A 66 -25.56 16.80 20.51
N GLN A 67 -25.96 16.65 19.25
CA GLN A 67 -27.08 15.77 18.84
C GLN A 67 -26.79 14.26 18.92
N SER A 68 -25.62 13.84 19.42
CA SER A 68 -25.29 12.42 19.67
C SER A 68 -25.57 11.92 21.09
N VAL A 69 -26.38 12.62 21.90
CA VAL A 69 -26.83 12.11 23.21
C VAL A 69 -28.35 12.24 23.36
N PRO A 70 -29.13 11.18 23.12
CA PRO A 70 -30.52 11.16 23.58
C PRO A 70 -30.57 10.66 25.03
N GLU A 71 -30.97 11.55 25.92
CA GLU A 71 -31.48 11.19 27.25
C GLU A 71 -32.88 10.57 27.09
N TYR A 72 -32.98 9.23 27.18
CA TYR A 72 -34.25 8.53 27.39
C TYR A 72 -34.11 7.40 28.43
N LYS A 73 -34.78 7.65 29.54
CA LYS A 73 -35.41 6.76 30.53
C LYS A 73 -35.29 5.25 30.28
N ALA A 74 -34.73 4.55 31.27
CA ALA A 74 -34.62 3.11 31.35
C ALA A 74 -35.95 2.35 31.17
N PRO A 75 -35.92 1.22 30.44
CA PRO A 75 -36.63 0.01 30.82
C PRO A 75 -35.66 -1.13 31.15
N GLU A 76 -36.03 -1.90 32.17
CA GLU A 76 -35.39 -3.10 32.70
C GLU A 76 -35.30 -4.26 31.68
N PRO A 77 -34.44 -5.27 31.96
CA PRO A 77 -33.86 -6.17 30.97
C PRO A 77 -34.70 -7.45 30.77
N SER A 78 -35.02 -7.78 29.52
CA SER A 78 -35.39 -9.15 29.15
C SER A 78 -34.97 -9.50 27.72
N GLU A 79 -33.91 -10.30 27.67
CA GLU A 79 -33.68 -11.42 26.76
C GLU A 79 -34.00 -11.22 25.27
N ALA A 80 -32.99 -10.77 24.52
CA ALA A 80 -32.72 -11.30 23.19
C ALA A 80 -31.20 -11.34 22.95
N ILE A 81 -30.71 -12.56 22.80
CA ILE A 81 -29.33 -13.01 22.87
C ILE A 81 -28.60 -12.77 21.53
N SER A 82 -27.42 -12.14 21.62
CA SER A 82 -26.19 -12.40 20.87
C SER A 82 -26.21 -12.39 19.33
N ALA A 83 -26.20 -11.21 18.70
CA ALA A 83 -25.70 -11.04 17.32
C ALA A 83 -25.05 -9.66 17.00
N THR A 84 -24.89 -8.76 17.96
CA THR A 84 -24.70 -7.31 17.66
C THR A 84 -23.29 -6.77 17.92
N GLU A 85 -22.30 -7.61 18.23
CA GLU A 85 -20.91 -7.16 18.45
C GLU A 85 -20.03 -7.25 17.19
N SER A 86 -20.44 -7.97 16.14
CA SER A 86 -19.61 -8.18 14.94
C SER A 86 -19.76 -7.09 13.87
N ASN A 87 -20.86 -6.34 13.85
CA ASN A 87 -21.15 -5.38 12.78
C ASN A 87 -20.63 -3.96 13.03
N SER A 88 -20.28 -3.62 14.27
CA SER A 88 -19.76 -2.29 14.64
C SER A 88 -18.46 -1.94 13.90
N HIS A 89 -17.65 -2.95 13.59
CA HIS A 89 -16.34 -2.75 12.95
C HIS A 89 -16.42 -2.36 11.47
N PHE A 90 -17.58 -2.55 10.83
CA PHE A 90 -17.78 -2.21 9.43
C PHE A 90 -18.42 -0.83 9.24
N LEU A 91 -18.98 -0.26 10.29
CA LEU A 91 -19.57 1.08 10.26
C LEU A 91 -18.47 2.12 10.11
N GLY A 92 -18.69 3.06 9.20
CA GLY A 92 -17.76 4.12 8.85
C GLY A 92 -16.57 3.69 7.98
N ARG A 93 -16.51 2.44 7.50
CA ARG A 93 -15.45 2.03 6.56
C ARG A 93 -15.74 2.56 5.16
N ILE A 94 -14.68 2.90 4.42
CA ILE A 94 -14.82 3.22 2.99
C ILE A 94 -14.95 1.94 2.18
N CYS A 95 -15.94 1.93 1.31
CA CYS A 95 -16.15 0.92 0.30
C CYS A 95 -16.16 1.52 -1.10
N VAL A 96 -15.88 0.68 -2.08
CA VAL A 96 -16.07 0.95 -3.51
C VAL A 96 -17.37 0.31 -3.95
N VAL A 97 -18.21 1.11 -4.58
CA VAL A 97 -19.58 0.80 -4.99
C VAL A 97 -19.69 1.02 -6.49
N LEU A 98 -20.51 0.23 -7.19
CA LEU A 98 -20.90 0.52 -8.57
C LEU A 98 -22.24 1.28 -8.57
N TYR A 99 -22.19 2.59 -8.80
CA TYR A 99 -23.37 3.46 -8.86
C TYR A 99 -23.50 4.08 -10.25
N ASN A 100 -24.67 3.97 -10.88
CA ASN A 100 -24.94 4.46 -12.24
C ASN A 100 -23.90 4.00 -13.28
N GLY A 101 -23.48 2.73 -13.20
CA GLY A 101 -22.47 2.13 -14.07
C GLY A 101 -21.03 2.61 -13.84
N LYS A 102 -20.80 3.43 -12.81
CA LYS A 102 -19.49 4.01 -12.47
C LYS A 102 -19.06 3.58 -11.07
N ARG A 103 -17.77 3.31 -10.90
CA ARG A 103 -17.21 3.02 -9.58
C ARG A 103 -17.10 4.31 -8.77
N LYS A 104 -17.73 4.33 -7.61
CA LYS A 104 -17.72 5.43 -6.65
C LYS A 104 -17.20 4.94 -5.31
N TYR A 105 -16.81 5.89 -4.46
CA TYR A 105 -16.43 5.63 -3.08
C TYR A 105 -17.59 6.02 -2.18
N GLY A 106 -17.86 5.22 -1.17
CA GLY A 106 -18.89 5.51 -0.18
C GLY A 106 -18.47 5.08 1.21
N GLU A 107 -18.98 5.76 2.22
CA GLU A 107 -18.86 5.38 3.62
C GLU A 107 -20.07 4.54 4.04
N ILE A 108 -19.83 3.45 4.76
CA ILE A 108 -20.91 2.59 5.27
C ILE A 108 -21.54 3.25 6.50
N ILE A 109 -22.81 3.66 6.40
CA ILE A 109 -23.54 4.21 7.54
C ILE A 109 -24.17 3.09 8.36
N GLN A 110 -24.88 2.18 7.69
CA GLN A 110 -25.70 1.19 8.38
C GLN A 110 -25.80 -0.11 7.59
N ILE A 111 -25.73 -1.24 8.30
CA ILE A 111 -25.94 -2.57 7.74
C ILE A 111 -27.31 -3.05 8.22
N MET A 112 -28.24 -3.24 7.29
CA MET A 112 -29.55 -3.81 7.57
C MET A 112 -29.48 -5.32 7.31
N GLY A 113 -29.07 -6.07 8.32
CA GLY A 113 -29.03 -7.53 8.30
C GLY A 113 -30.40 -8.12 8.61
N ASN A 114 -31.27 -8.20 7.62
CA ASN A 114 -32.46 -9.04 7.67
C ASN A 114 -32.44 -9.96 6.44
N LEU A 115 -32.05 -11.22 6.67
CA LEU A 115 -32.08 -12.28 5.67
C LEU A 115 -33.44 -12.28 4.96
N PRO A 116 -33.50 -12.29 3.61
CA PRO A 116 -32.49 -12.82 2.67
C PRO A 116 -31.70 -11.77 1.85
N THR A 117 -31.85 -10.47 2.14
CA THR A 117 -31.18 -9.41 1.37
C THR A 117 -30.43 -8.51 2.34
N ASP A 118 -29.16 -8.82 2.60
CA ASP A 118 -28.27 -7.94 3.37
C ASP A 118 -28.08 -6.64 2.59
N GLN A 119 -28.92 -5.66 2.90
CA GLN A 119 -28.85 -4.32 2.34
C GLN A 119 -28.00 -3.46 3.26
N VAL A 120 -27.14 -2.66 2.66
CA VAL A 120 -26.23 -1.76 3.34
C VAL A 120 -26.52 -0.37 2.83
N ILE A 121 -26.72 0.57 3.75
CA ILE A 121 -26.87 1.98 3.46
C ILE A 121 -25.48 2.59 3.47
N ILE A 122 -25.11 3.16 2.33
CA ILE A 122 -23.84 3.85 2.13
C ILE A 122 -24.09 5.32 1.79
N GLN A 123 -23.19 6.20 2.19
CA GLN A 123 -23.15 7.59 1.76
C GLN A 123 -22.05 7.78 0.72
N LEU A 124 -22.40 8.24 -0.47
CA LEU A 124 -21.45 8.49 -1.53
C LEU A 124 -20.56 9.71 -1.19
N VAL A 125 -19.24 9.52 -1.26
CA VAL A 125 -18.26 10.58 -0.97
C VAL A 125 -18.38 11.70 -2.01
N GLY A 126 -18.59 12.92 -1.51
CA GLY A 126 -18.75 14.22 -2.16
C GLY A 126 -19.97 14.48 -3.05
N THR A 127 -20.87 13.51 -3.27
CA THR A 127 -22.28 13.85 -3.59
C THR A 127 -23.15 13.89 -2.34
N GLY A 128 -22.74 13.21 -1.26
CA GLY A 128 -23.50 13.12 -0.01
C GLY A 128 -24.78 12.28 -0.12
N GLU A 129 -25.10 11.77 -1.31
CA GLU A 129 -26.28 10.94 -1.57
C GLU A 129 -26.17 9.59 -0.86
N GLN A 130 -27.25 9.20 -0.19
CA GLN A 130 -27.34 7.90 0.46
C GLN A 130 -27.95 6.87 -0.48
N CYS A 131 -27.35 5.69 -0.56
CA CYS A 131 -27.79 4.60 -1.43
C CYS A 131 -27.89 3.30 -0.63
N SER A 132 -29.01 2.58 -0.77
CA SER A 132 -29.14 1.21 -0.29
C SER A 132 -28.62 0.24 -1.35
N LEU A 133 -27.56 -0.50 -1.04
CA LEU A 133 -26.94 -1.47 -1.95
C LEU A 133 -26.87 -2.85 -1.30
N ALA A 134 -26.85 -3.90 -2.11
CA ALA A 134 -26.60 -5.24 -1.62
C ALA A 134 -25.13 -5.37 -1.17
N ALA A 135 -24.87 -6.07 -0.07
CA ALA A 135 -23.52 -6.31 0.43
C ALA A 135 -22.57 -6.94 -0.63
N LYS A 136 -23.12 -7.67 -1.61
CA LYS A 136 -22.38 -8.28 -2.74
C LYS A 136 -21.73 -7.27 -3.68
N ASP A 137 -22.32 -6.09 -3.81
CA ASP A 137 -21.86 -5.05 -4.73
C ASP A 137 -20.86 -4.09 -4.08
N LEU A 138 -20.61 -4.27 -2.77
CA LEU A 138 -19.66 -3.50 -2.00
C LEU A 138 -18.30 -4.18 -2.00
N LYS A 139 -17.27 -3.43 -2.39
CA LYS A 139 -15.87 -3.84 -2.24
C LYS A 139 -15.21 -2.97 -1.18
N LEU A 140 -14.98 -3.52 0.01
CA LEU A 140 -14.22 -2.85 1.06
C LEU A 140 -12.79 -2.56 0.59
N ILE A 141 -12.27 -1.40 1.00
CA ILE A 141 -10.87 -1.06 0.82
C ILE A 141 -10.12 -1.59 2.04
N ASP A 142 -9.06 -2.37 1.81
CA ASP A 142 -8.21 -2.81 2.90
C ASP A 142 -7.35 -1.63 3.36
N PRO A 143 -7.47 -1.19 4.63
CA PRO A 143 -6.63 -0.13 5.15
C PRO A 143 -5.17 -0.59 5.15
N PRO A 144 -4.22 0.30 4.86
CA PRO A 144 -2.81 -0.02 4.97
C PRO A 144 -2.47 -0.36 6.41
N THR A 145 -1.72 -1.45 6.61
CA THR A 145 -1.22 -1.86 7.92
C THR A 145 -0.39 -0.73 8.53
N SER A 146 -0.51 -0.53 9.84
CA SER A 146 0.26 0.48 10.59
C SER A 146 1.78 0.43 10.29
N GLU A 147 2.32 -0.76 10.00
CA GLU A 147 3.74 -0.98 9.67
C GLU A 147 4.16 -0.45 8.29
N GLU A 148 3.25 -0.43 7.31
CA GLU A 148 3.51 0.08 5.97
C GLU A 148 3.44 1.62 5.91
N CYS A 149 2.85 2.23 6.93
CA CYS A 149 2.52 3.64 7.00
C CYS A 149 3.26 4.33 8.16
N ASN A 150 4.59 4.39 8.04
CA ASN A 150 5.43 5.08 9.02
C ASN A 150 5.35 6.61 8.85
N VAL A 151 5.68 7.35 9.91
CA VAL A 151 5.89 8.80 9.83
C VAL A 151 6.93 9.13 8.76
N GLY A 152 6.62 10.12 7.92
CA GLY A 152 7.42 10.51 6.75
C GLY A 152 7.14 9.69 5.49
N SER A 153 6.21 8.73 5.52
CA SER A 153 5.86 7.93 4.35
C SER A 153 5.00 8.74 3.38
N PHE A 154 5.24 8.53 2.09
CA PHE A 154 4.42 9.11 1.02
C PHE A 154 3.17 8.26 0.84
N VAL A 155 2.03 8.86 1.14
CA VAL A 155 0.71 8.24 1.02
C VAL A 155 -0.13 9.00 0.01
N GLN A 156 -1.22 8.40 -0.42
CA GLN A 156 -2.25 9.10 -1.14
C GLN A 156 -3.55 9.03 -0.36
N VAL A 157 -4.32 10.11 -0.36
CA VAL A 157 -5.49 10.24 0.51
C VAL A 157 -6.70 10.70 -0.30
N LEU A 158 -7.85 10.14 0.03
CA LEU A 158 -9.15 10.57 -0.49
C LEU A 158 -9.60 11.81 0.30
N TYR A 159 -10.02 12.89 -0.38
CA TYR A 159 -10.55 14.09 0.28
C TYR A 159 -12.09 14.00 0.35
N SER A 160 -12.66 14.40 1.49
CA SER A 160 -14.10 14.26 1.82
C SER A 160 -14.99 15.13 0.94
N GLU A 161 -14.53 16.35 0.64
CA GLU A 161 -15.28 17.38 -0.08
C GLU A 161 -15.28 17.17 -1.61
N ASP A 162 -14.20 16.61 -2.15
CA ASP A 162 -13.98 16.50 -3.60
C ASP A 162 -14.44 15.18 -4.21
N GLY A 163 -15.64 14.72 -3.84
CA GLY A 163 -16.32 13.64 -4.55
C GLY A 163 -16.68 14.03 -5.97
N CYS A 164 -15.70 13.96 -6.88
CA CYS A 164 -15.81 14.21 -8.32
C CYS A 164 -16.04 15.67 -8.75
N VAL A 165 -15.05 16.54 -8.56
CA VAL A 165 -14.97 17.78 -9.32
C VAL A 165 -14.50 17.50 -10.76
N VAL A 166 -15.42 17.18 -11.68
CA VAL A 166 -15.10 17.00 -13.11
C VAL A 166 -14.82 18.37 -13.75
N TYR A 167 -13.58 18.85 -13.66
CA TYR A 167 -13.08 19.83 -14.62
C TYR A 167 -12.38 19.11 -15.78
N LEU A 168 -12.85 19.45 -16.99
CA LEU A 168 -12.55 18.90 -18.31
C LEU A 168 -11.07 19.08 -18.72
N ILE A 169 -10.13 18.39 -18.08
CA ILE A 169 -8.78 18.26 -18.66
C ILE A 169 -8.28 16.82 -18.44
N ARG A 170 -8.27 16.07 -19.55
CA ARG A 170 -7.84 14.67 -19.78
C ARG A 170 -8.85 13.55 -19.44
N LEU A 171 -9.17 12.81 -20.50
CA LEU A 171 -9.96 11.57 -20.57
C LEU A 171 -9.35 10.39 -19.78
N THR A 172 -9.26 10.50 -18.45
CA THR A 172 -9.08 9.35 -17.55
C THR A 172 -9.91 9.58 -16.29
N TRP A 173 -10.98 8.80 -16.16
CA TRP A 173 -11.87 8.69 -14.99
C TRP A 173 -11.15 8.08 -13.75
N SER A 174 -9.97 8.58 -13.41
CA SER A 174 -9.15 8.03 -12.35
C SER A 174 -9.11 8.97 -11.15
N ARG A 175 -9.88 8.61 -10.12
CA ARG A 175 -9.39 8.55 -8.74
C ARG A 175 -8.51 9.73 -8.33
N ARG A 176 -9.11 10.84 -7.89
CA ARG A 176 -8.35 11.92 -7.23
C ARG A 176 -7.95 11.48 -5.83
N TRP A 177 -6.80 10.84 -5.77
CA TRP A 177 -6.08 10.64 -4.52
C TRP A 177 -4.98 11.68 -4.49
N TYR A 178 -4.96 12.48 -3.44
CA TYR A 178 -3.99 13.55 -3.27
C TYR A 178 -2.72 13.00 -2.66
N ASP A 179 -1.57 13.43 -3.17
CA ASP A 179 -0.29 13.03 -2.59
C ASP A 179 -0.08 13.76 -1.27
N ALA A 180 0.13 12.99 -0.21
CA ALA A 180 0.37 13.52 1.12
C ALA A 180 1.56 12.80 1.78
N VAL A 181 2.06 13.40 2.86
CA VAL A 181 3.10 12.84 3.72
C VAL A 181 2.51 12.64 5.10
N VAL A 182 2.76 11.48 5.71
CA VAL A 182 2.32 11.21 7.08
C VAL A 182 3.22 11.98 8.06
N ASN A 183 2.65 12.83 8.90
CA ASN A 183 3.38 13.55 9.95
C ASN A 183 3.37 12.81 11.28
N ARG A 184 2.20 12.33 11.73
CA ARG A 184 2.06 11.55 12.96
C ARG A 184 0.98 10.49 12.81
N GLN A 185 1.14 9.40 13.54
CA GLN A 185 0.16 8.32 13.62
C GLN A 185 -0.67 8.48 14.89
N THR A 186 -1.99 8.42 14.78
CA THR A 186 -2.94 8.44 15.91
C THR A 186 -3.49 7.02 16.14
N GLU A 187 -4.19 6.80 17.25
CA GLU A 187 -4.82 5.51 17.57
C GLU A 187 -5.80 5.01 16.50
N ASN A 188 -6.49 5.92 15.81
CA ASN A 188 -7.54 5.60 14.82
C ASN A 188 -7.25 6.08 13.39
N GLY A 189 -6.13 6.78 13.16
CA GLY A 189 -5.86 7.47 11.90
C GLY A 189 -4.43 7.94 11.73
N TYR A 190 -4.25 8.86 10.80
CA TYR A 190 -2.99 9.51 10.48
C TYR A 190 -3.22 11.01 10.31
N VAL A 191 -2.31 11.80 10.85
CA VAL A 191 -2.22 13.21 10.48
C VAL A 191 -1.29 13.31 9.29
N ILE A 192 -1.86 13.73 8.17
CA ILE A 192 -1.17 13.86 6.89
C ILE A 192 -0.98 15.34 6.57
N THR A 193 0.03 15.66 5.77
CA THR A 193 0.18 16.97 5.14
C THR A 193 0.15 16.82 3.64
N TYR A 194 -0.76 17.55 2.99
CA TYR A 194 -0.86 17.57 1.53
C TYR A 194 0.34 18.26 0.91
N LYS A 195 0.92 17.67 -0.14
CA LYS A 195 2.12 18.24 -0.80
C LYS A 195 1.85 19.57 -1.48
N ASP A 196 0.66 19.74 -2.04
CA ASP A 196 0.32 20.89 -2.88
C ASP A 196 -0.16 22.09 -2.06
N TYR A 197 -0.76 21.84 -0.90
CA TYR A 197 -1.40 22.88 -0.08
C TYR A 197 -0.74 23.08 1.29
N ASN A 198 0.17 22.19 1.69
CA ASN A 198 0.83 22.19 3.01
C ASN A 198 -0.17 22.26 4.20
N ILE A 199 -1.42 21.90 3.96
CA ILE A 199 -2.48 21.79 4.98
C ILE A 199 -2.34 20.43 5.63
N SER A 200 -2.46 20.40 6.96
CA SER A 200 -2.44 19.17 7.73
C SER A 200 -3.85 18.76 8.12
N GLU A 201 -4.23 17.50 7.86
CA GLU A 201 -5.55 16.95 8.15
C GLU A 201 -5.42 15.62 8.90
N GLU A 202 -6.32 15.36 9.84
CA GLU A 202 -6.43 14.06 10.49
C GLU A 202 -7.43 13.18 9.73
N VAL A 203 -6.91 12.10 9.15
CA VAL A 203 -7.72 11.21 8.31
C VAL A 203 -7.68 9.80 8.86
N ARG A 204 -8.81 9.10 8.82
CA ARG A 204 -8.94 7.70 9.23
C ARG A 204 -8.07 6.79 8.37
N ARG A 205 -7.68 5.64 8.92
CA ARG A 205 -6.84 4.65 8.21
C ARG A 205 -7.41 4.21 6.85
N ASP A 206 -8.73 4.10 6.74
CA ASP A 206 -9.42 3.60 5.53
C ASP A 206 -9.36 4.58 4.34
N TRP A 207 -9.02 5.85 4.60
CA TRP A 207 -8.96 6.92 3.61
C TRP A 207 -7.57 7.10 3.01
N VAL A 208 -6.58 6.41 3.57
CA VAL A 208 -5.17 6.49 3.21
C VAL A 208 -4.77 5.24 2.44
N ARG A 209 -3.97 5.40 1.38
CA ARG A 209 -3.30 4.30 0.71
C ARG A 209 -1.82 4.57 0.58
N VAL A 210 -0.99 3.54 0.71
CA VAL A 210 0.46 3.69 0.51
C VAL A 210 0.73 3.95 -0.97
N LYS A 211 1.46 5.04 -1.27
CA LYS A 211 1.97 5.27 -2.61
C LYS A 211 3.22 4.42 -2.79
N LEU A 212 3.13 3.32 -3.55
CA LEU A 212 4.36 2.68 -4.03
C LEU A 212 5.16 3.74 -4.81
N ARG A 213 6.38 4.03 -4.36
CA ARG A 213 7.29 4.90 -5.11
C ARG A 213 7.33 4.37 -6.55
N PRO A 214 7.20 5.23 -7.58
CA PRO A 214 7.38 4.78 -8.96
C PRO A 214 8.75 4.15 -9.19
N ASP A 215 9.75 4.47 -8.36
CA ASP A 215 11.07 3.82 -8.36
C ASP A 215 11.07 2.37 -7.85
N ALA A 216 10.05 1.99 -7.07
CA ALA A 216 9.88 0.63 -6.54
C ALA A 216 9.09 -0.28 -7.49
N ARG A 217 8.40 0.29 -8.50
CA ARG A 217 8.21 -0.46 -9.74
C ARG A 217 9.60 -0.54 -10.35
N SER A 218 10.29 -1.65 -10.10
CA SER A 218 11.53 -1.99 -10.79
C SER A 218 11.39 -1.50 -12.22
N LYS A 219 12.19 -0.49 -12.62
CA LYS A 219 12.37 -0.20 -14.04
C LYS A 219 12.78 -1.56 -14.61
N GLU A 220 11.86 -2.26 -15.27
CA GLU A 220 12.16 -3.54 -15.90
C GLU A 220 13.30 -3.23 -16.85
N VAL A 221 14.50 -3.61 -16.43
CA VAL A 221 15.69 -3.32 -17.19
C VAL A 221 15.59 -4.21 -18.40
N LYS A 222 15.26 -3.61 -19.56
CA LYS A 222 15.02 -4.37 -20.78
C LYS A 222 16.20 -5.31 -21.03
N GLU A 223 15.90 -6.60 -21.08
CA GLU A 223 16.90 -7.63 -21.35
C GLU A 223 17.06 -7.79 -22.85
N ILE A 224 18.30 -7.71 -23.34
CA ILE A 224 18.61 -7.92 -24.76
C ILE A 224 19.29 -9.29 -24.91
N ILE A 225 18.81 -10.08 -25.87
CA ILE A 225 19.40 -11.37 -26.23
C ILE A 225 20.52 -11.10 -27.24
N THR A 226 21.75 -11.42 -26.87
CA THR A 226 22.88 -11.35 -27.83
C THR A 226 22.77 -12.46 -28.89
N PRO A 227 23.41 -12.33 -30.07
CA PRO A 227 23.41 -13.39 -31.10
C PRO A 227 23.89 -14.76 -30.60
N ALA A 228 24.70 -14.78 -29.54
CA ALA A 228 25.16 -15.99 -28.85
C ALA A 228 24.17 -16.56 -27.81
N GLY A 229 22.97 -15.97 -27.69
CA GLY A 229 21.88 -16.43 -26.83
C GLY A 229 21.94 -15.99 -25.35
N TYR A 230 22.92 -15.15 -24.96
CA TYR A 230 23.01 -14.66 -23.57
C TYR A 230 22.07 -13.49 -23.33
N LYS A 231 21.38 -13.49 -22.18
CA LYS A 231 20.48 -12.42 -21.73
C LYS A 231 21.28 -11.39 -20.94
N ILE A 232 21.43 -10.17 -21.47
CA ILE A 232 22.20 -9.11 -20.82
C ILE A 232 21.28 -7.91 -20.59
N PRO A 233 21.23 -7.35 -19.37
CA PRO A 233 20.42 -6.17 -19.09
C PRO A 233 21.00 -4.92 -19.77
N GLU A 234 20.12 -4.04 -20.27
CA GLU A 234 20.48 -2.80 -20.98
C GLU A 234 21.46 -1.90 -20.20
N ASN A 235 21.34 -1.87 -18.87
CA ASN A 235 22.19 -1.06 -17.98
C ASN A 235 23.68 -1.44 -18.01
N LEU A 236 24.01 -2.68 -18.41
CA LEU A 236 25.39 -3.16 -18.51
C LEU A 236 26.00 -2.97 -19.90
N ILE A 237 25.25 -2.43 -20.85
CA ILE A 237 25.76 -2.12 -22.18
C ILE A 237 26.69 -0.91 -22.10
N ILE A 238 27.83 -1.04 -22.75
CA ILE A 238 28.84 0.01 -22.83
C ILE A 238 28.35 1.07 -23.81
N LYS A 239 28.12 2.29 -23.32
CA LYS A 239 27.80 3.43 -24.16
C LYS A 239 29.09 4.15 -24.58
N GLN A 240 29.05 4.88 -25.70
CA GLN A 240 30.22 5.62 -26.18
C GLN A 240 30.66 6.72 -25.20
N SER A 241 29.70 7.35 -24.53
CA SER A 241 29.89 8.43 -23.55
C SER A 241 30.50 8.02 -22.19
N ASP A 242 30.58 6.71 -21.88
CA ASP A 242 31.01 6.24 -20.55
C ASP A 242 32.53 6.42 -20.34
N THR A 243 32.92 6.69 -19.08
CA THR A 243 34.33 6.79 -18.68
C THR A 243 35.06 5.43 -18.75
N GLU A 244 36.38 5.42 -18.89
CA GLU A 244 37.15 4.15 -19.02
C GLU A 244 36.98 3.21 -17.82
N LYS A 245 36.88 3.78 -16.60
CA LYS A 245 36.65 3.02 -15.37
C LYS A 245 35.27 2.34 -15.37
N GLU A 246 34.24 3.03 -15.82
CA GLU A 246 32.88 2.48 -15.93
C GLU A 246 32.78 1.42 -17.01
N LYS A 247 33.46 1.63 -18.15
CA LYS A 247 33.58 0.63 -19.23
C LYS A 247 34.20 -0.66 -18.71
N LEU A 248 35.29 -0.59 -17.95
CA LEU A 248 35.94 -1.76 -17.37
C LEU A 248 35.04 -2.48 -16.36
N ARG A 249 34.35 -1.73 -15.49
CA ARG A 249 33.39 -2.29 -14.54
C ARG A 249 32.25 -3.02 -15.26
N LYS A 250 31.62 -2.39 -16.25
CA LYS A 250 30.56 -3.02 -17.06
C LYS A 250 31.06 -4.28 -17.78
N LYS A 251 32.25 -4.23 -18.40
CA LYS A 251 32.88 -5.42 -19.04
C LYS A 251 33.02 -6.59 -18.06
N LYS A 252 33.54 -6.33 -16.85
CA LYS A 252 33.71 -7.36 -15.81
C LYS A 252 32.37 -7.96 -15.40
N LEU A 253 31.36 -7.12 -15.14
CA LEU A 253 30.01 -7.56 -14.76
C LEU A 253 29.33 -8.40 -15.86
N VAL A 254 29.48 -8.00 -17.13
CA VAL A 254 28.98 -8.78 -18.26
C VAL A 254 29.69 -10.12 -18.37
N GLN A 255 31.01 -10.16 -18.16
CA GLN A 255 31.78 -11.39 -18.21
C GLN A 255 31.38 -12.38 -17.10
N THR A 256 31.18 -11.89 -15.87
CA THR A 256 30.71 -12.72 -14.75
C THR A 256 29.30 -13.23 -15.00
N LEU A 257 28.40 -12.38 -15.52
CA LEU A 257 27.03 -12.76 -15.86
C LEU A 257 27.00 -13.85 -16.96
N LYS A 258 27.76 -13.69 -18.04
CA LYS A 258 27.88 -14.70 -19.11
C LYS A 258 28.45 -16.01 -18.58
N LYS A 259 29.42 -15.95 -17.67
CA LYS A 259 30.01 -17.14 -17.04
C LYS A 259 28.97 -17.88 -16.19
N GLN A 260 28.16 -17.15 -15.43
CA GLN A 260 27.08 -17.71 -14.62
C GLN A 260 26.01 -18.39 -15.48
N GLN A 261 25.51 -17.71 -16.52
CA GLN A 261 24.52 -18.28 -17.45
C GLN A 261 25.06 -19.52 -18.18
N LYS A 262 26.35 -19.55 -18.53
CA LYS A 262 26.98 -20.74 -19.13
C LYS A 262 27.05 -21.90 -18.14
N ALA A 263 27.41 -21.65 -16.89
CA ALA A 263 27.49 -22.68 -15.85
C ALA A 263 26.11 -23.26 -15.54
N GLU A 264 25.10 -22.40 -15.38
CA GLU A 264 23.71 -22.82 -15.15
C GLU A 264 23.16 -23.66 -16.32
N ARG A 265 23.47 -23.28 -17.57
CA ARG A 265 23.08 -24.10 -18.73
C ARG A 265 23.71 -25.49 -18.67
N ILE A 266 25.01 -25.58 -18.38
CA ILE A 266 25.72 -26.86 -18.26
C ILE A 266 25.14 -27.71 -17.10
N GLU A 267 24.86 -27.09 -15.96
CA GLU A 267 24.28 -27.76 -14.79
C GLU A 267 22.85 -28.25 -15.07
N SER A 268 22.03 -27.45 -15.74
CA SER A 268 20.68 -27.84 -16.14
C SER A 268 20.70 -29.04 -17.09
N GLU A 269 21.62 -29.05 -18.08
CA GLU A 269 21.81 -30.17 -19.00
C GLU A 269 22.32 -31.42 -18.26
N ALA A 270 23.24 -31.26 -17.30
CA ALA A 270 23.72 -32.35 -16.46
C ALA A 270 22.61 -32.93 -15.57
N ASN A 271 21.78 -32.07 -14.97
CA ASN A 271 20.65 -32.47 -14.13
C ASN A 271 19.55 -33.13 -14.96
N GLN A 272 19.24 -32.61 -16.15
CA GLN A 272 18.33 -33.27 -17.09
C GLN A 272 18.86 -34.66 -17.50
N ARG A 273 20.15 -34.76 -17.80
CA ARG A 273 20.80 -36.04 -18.13
C ARG A 273 20.72 -37.01 -16.94
N ALA A 274 21.03 -36.58 -15.73
CA ALA A 274 20.93 -37.39 -14.52
C ALA A 274 19.48 -37.84 -14.23
N ASN A 275 18.50 -36.94 -14.40
CA ASN A 275 17.08 -37.26 -14.23
C ASN A 275 16.59 -38.22 -15.30
N SER A 276 17.03 -38.05 -16.55
CA SER A 276 16.74 -39.00 -17.64
C SER A 276 17.34 -40.37 -17.34
N TRP A 277 18.53 -40.40 -16.73
CA TRP A 277 19.19 -41.64 -16.31
C TRP A 277 18.46 -42.33 -15.16
N ARG A 278 18.06 -41.59 -14.12
CA ARG A 278 17.22 -42.14 -13.03
C ARG A 278 15.91 -42.72 -13.56
N LYS A 279 15.23 -42.01 -14.46
CA LYS A 279 14.00 -42.50 -15.11
C LYS A 279 14.25 -43.76 -15.93
N PHE A 280 15.37 -43.82 -16.66
CA PHE A 280 15.77 -45.03 -17.39
C PHE A 280 16.01 -46.20 -16.43
N GLN A 281 16.71 -45.98 -15.31
CA GLN A 281 16.97 -47.01 -14.30
C GLN A 281 15.69 -47.53 -13.65
N GLN A 282 14.77 -46.64 -13.27
CA GLN A 282 13.45 -47.02 -12.73
C GLN A 282 12.60 -47.78 -13.75
N LYS A 283 12.62 -47.36 -15.02
CA LYS A 283 11.90 -48.04 -16.12
C LYS A 283 12.51 -49.40 -16.46
N ALA A 284 13.83 -49.54 -16.38
CA ALA A 284 14.53 -50.81 -16.56
C ALA A 284 14.21 -51.80 -15.43
N GLY A 285 14.04 -51.33 -14.19
CA GLY A 285 13.60 -52.17 -13.07
C GLY A 285 12.13 -52.61 -13.10
N SER A 286 11.29 -51.93 -13.89
CA SER A 286 9.84 -52.21 -13.99
C SER A 286 9.49 -53.21 -15.10
N LYS A 287 10.36 -53.39 -16.11
CA LYS A 287 10.12 -54.34 -17.21
C LYS A 287 10.91 -55.64 -17.03
N ASN A 288 10.52 -56.44 -16.05
CA ASN A 288 10.76 -57.87 -16.14
C ASN A 288 9.74 -58.42 -17.14
N LYS A 289 10.18 -58.84 -18.33
CA LYS A 289 9.38 -59.71 -19.19
C LYS A 289 9.02 -60.94 -18.36
N SER A 290 7.73 -61.18 -18.17
CA SER A 290 7.23 -62.44 -17.60
C SER A 290 7.90 -63.61 -18.33
N GLY A 291 8.67 -64.42 -17.60
CA GLY A 291 9.35 -65.61 -18.13
C GLY A 291 10.88 -65.64 -18.08
N TYR A 292 11.58 -64.53 -17.80
CA TYR A 292 13.04 -64.56 -17.62
C TYR A 292 13.42 -64.37 -16.14
N MET A 293 13.93 -65.43 -15.51
CA MET A 293 14.44 -65.44 -14.13
C MET A 293 15.76 -64.65 -14.01
N THR A 294 15.69 -63.34 -14.16
CA THR A 294 16.75 -62.41 -13.72
C THR A 294 16.14 -61.36 -12.81
N GLY A 295 15.40 -61.83 -11.82
CA GLY A 295 14.98 -61.02 -10.68
C GLY A 295 16.22 -60.49 -9.96
N LYS A 296 16.16 -59.18 -9.68
CA LYS A 296 17.07 -58.38 -8.85
C LYS A 296 17.74 -59.22 -7.75
N ARG A 297 19.04 -59.49 -7.84
CA ARG A 297 19.82 -59.96 -6.69
C ARG A 297 19.93 -58.77 -5.72
N GLU A 298 19.29 -58.84 -4.56
CA GLU A 298 19.42 -57.85 -3.49
C GLU A 298 20.74 -58.01 -2.72
N GLY A 299 21.85 -58.07 -3.46
CA GLY A 299 23.19 -58.19 -2.89
C GLY A 299 24.23 -57.93 -3.97
N SER A 300 25.25 -57.15 -3.63
CA SER A 300 26.45 -57.02 -4.46
C SER A 300 27.09 -58.41 -4.58
N ILE A 301 27.42 -58.83 -5.80
CA ILE A 301 28.20 -60.07 -6.05
C ILE A 301 29.61 -59.99 -5.39
N PHE A 302 30.00 -58.81 -4.92
CA PHE A 302 31.24 -58.53 -4.19
C PHE A 302 31.04 -58.26 -2.70
N SER A 303 29.84 -58.50 -2.14
CA SER A 303 29.64 -58.46 -0.69
C SER A 303 30.18 -59.74 -0.08
N SER A 304 31.40 -59.68 0.45
CA SER A 304 31.85 -60.64 1.45
C SER A 304 30.96 -60.49 2.68
N ALA A 305 30.45 -61.60 3.21
CA ALA A 305 29.75 -61.59 4.50
C ALA A 305 30.76 -61.17 5.58
N ASP A 306 30.52 -60.03 6.21
CA ASP A 306 31.29 -59.60 7.38
C ASP A 306 30.80 -60.41 8.58
N ASP A 307 31.64 -61.32 9.06
CA ASP A 307 31.49 -61.98 10.35
C ASP A 307 31.61 -60.96 11.48
N ASP A 308 30.67 -61.07 12.42
CA ASP A 308 30.54 -60.30 13.64
C ASP A 308 31.73 -60.58 14.58
N ALA A 309 32.72 -59.67 14.61
CA ALA A 309 33.75 -59.64 15.64
C ALA A 309 34.16 -58.18 15.91
N GLY A 310 33.70 -57.67 17.05
CA GLY A 310 33.93 -56.31 17.49
C GLY A 310 35.41 -55.95 17.66
N ILE A 311 35.82 -54.84 17.05
CA ILE A 311 36.94 -54.00 17.52
C ILE A 311 36.55 -52.54 17.27
N ASN A 312 36.52 -51.75 18.35
CA ASN A 312 36.34 -50.30 18.33
C ASN A 312 37.40 -49.63 17.44
N ALA A 313 36.97 -48.92 16.39
CA ALA A 313 37.79 -47.97 15.64
C ALA A 313 37.07 -46.60 15.58
N PRO A 314 37.79 -45.47 15.74
CA PRO A 314 37.16 -44.17 15.92
C PRO A 314 36.57 -43.65 14.60
N ASN A 315 35.42 -42.99 14.73
CA ASN A 315 34.64 -42.33 13.67
C ASN A 315 35.50 -41.59 12.63
N LEU A 316 35.72 -42.23 11.47
CA LEU A 316 36.10 -41.56 10.25
C LEU A 316 34.83 -41.12 9.52
N LEU A 317 34.55 -39.82 9.59
CA LEU A 317 33.55 -39.14 8.77
C LEU A 317 33.74 -39.49 7.29
N HIS A 318 32.83 -40.30 6.76
CA HIS A 318 32.74 -40.68 5.36
C HIS A 318 32.28 -39.46 4.54
N ASN A 319 33.21 -38.55 4.22
CA ASN A 319 33.17 -37.61 3.08
C ASN A 319 34.37 -36.65 3.12
N SER A 320 35.60 -37.16 3.07
CA SER A 320 36.74 -36.35 2.62
C SER A 320 37.39 -37.02 1.41
N PHE A 321 37.25 -36.37 0.26
CA PHE A 321 37.96 -36.75 -0.94
C PHE A 321 39.45 -36.41 -0.72
N ILE A 322 40.27 -37.41 -0.44
CA ILE A 322 41.72 -37.24 -0.39
C ILE A 322 42.22 -37.25 -1.84
N PRO A 323 42.71 -36.13 -2.40
CA PRO A 323 43.23 -36.12 -3.75
C PRO A 323 44.43 -37.06 -3.84
N ARG A 324 44.35 -38.07 -4.70
CA ARG A 324 45.50 -38.95 -4.98
C ARG A 324 46.61 -38.10 -5.60
N LYS A 325 47.75 -38.05 -4.93
CA LYS A 325 48.97 -37.44 -5.46
C LYS A 325 49.30 -38.14 -6.77
N LYS A 326 49.39 -37.39 -7.87
CA LYS A 326 49.90 -37.95 -9.13
C LYS A 326 51.36 -38.32 -8.87
N PHE A 327 51.71 -39.57 -9.10
CA PHE A 327 53.11 -39.96 -9.19
C PHE A 327 53.64 -39.32 -10.47
N ASP A 328 54.47 -38.29 -10.31
CA ASP A 328 55.30 -37.82 -11.41
C ASP A 328 56.37 -38.89 -11.64
N PHE A 329 56.33 -39.49 -12.83
CA PHE A 329 57.25 -40.53 -13.27
C PHE A 329 58.59 -39.91 -13.65
N ASN A 330 59.24 -39.24 -12.70
CA ASN A 330 60.54 -38.61 -12.88
C ASN A 330 61.33 -38.58 -11.57
N GLU A 331 61.47 -39.75 -10.95
CA GLU A 331 62.65 -40.02 -10.12
C GLU A 331 63.43 -41.15 -10.77
N ARG A 332 64.51 -40.73 -11.40
CA ARG A 332 65.55 -41.53 -12.02
C ARG A 332 66.61 -41.72 -10.92
N PHE A 333 67.09 -42.96 -10.79
CA PHE A 333 68.19 -43.48 -9.97
C PHE A 333 67.84 -43.96 -8.57
#